data_AF-A0A179ULY5-F1
#
_entry.id   AF-A0A179ULY5-F1
#
_cell.length_a   1.000
_cell.length_b   1.000
_cell.length_c   1.000
_cell.angle_alpha   90.00
_cell.angle_beta   90.00
_cell.angle_gamma   90.00
#
_symmetry.space_group_name_H-M   'P 1'
#
loop_
_entity.id
_entity.type
_entity.pdbx_description
1 polymer ?
#
loop_
_entity_poly.entity_id
_entity_poly.type
_entity_poly.pdbx_seq_one_letter_code
_entity_poly.pdbx_strand_id
1 'polypeptide(L)'
;MDFTDIDPSEITFKRKLFSSEFSEIFLVHIHNKICVMKVHHDNGPVQPAPPERETNLHICESTAYRQLMKHSLCNRGIVPQFYETMKQMDLSHYQPHLKMFLNDKNPPSAILLKYIPKMKMIYPHNFTKEWGEALICGIQEIHRALILHCDVKPRNMMIVRNDPERVV
;
A
#
# COMPACT_ATOMS: atom_id res chain seq x y z
N MET A 1 -13.95 -5.42 10.77
CA MET A 1 -13.54 -4.05 10.42
C MET A 1 -12.81 -3.57 11.66
N ASP A 2 -11.48 -3.52 11.61
CA ASP A 2 -10.66 -3.47 12.84
C ASP A 2 -10.17 -2.06 13.18
N PHE A 3 -10.45 -1.08 12.33
CA PHE A 3 -10.04 0.30 12.53
C PHE A 3 -11.15 1.21 12.04
N THR A 4 -11.77 1.98 12.92
CA THR A 4 -12.69 3.06 12.56
C THR A 4 -12.31 4.25 13.41
N ASP A 5 -12.11 5.41 12.79
CA ASP A 5 -11.80 6.68 13.48
C ASP A 5 -10.52 6.60 14.33
N ILE A 6 -9.39 6.26 13.67
CA ILE A 6 -8.09 6.11 14.35
C ILE A 6 -7.61 7.48 14.81
N ASP A 7 -7.45 7.63 16.12
CA ASP A 7 -6.88 8.84 16.71
C ASP A 7 -5.34 8.85 16.47
N PRO A 8 -4.75 10.01 16.11
CA PRO A 8 -3.30 10.12 15.91
C PRO A 8 -2.46 9.55 17.07
N SER A 9 -2.92 9.69 18.32
CA SER A 9 -2.24 9.22 19.53
C SER A 9 -2.20 7.69 19.65
N GLU A 10 -3.07 6.98 18.95
CA GLU A 10 -3.11 5.52 18.92
C GLU A 10 -2.03 4.93 17.99
N ILE A 11 -1.41 5.76 17.15
CA ILE A 11 -0.44 5.34 16.14
C ILE A 11 0.97 5.45 16.72
N THR A 12 1.59 4.30 16.97
CA THR A 12 3.01 4.25 17.34
C THR A 12 3.87 3.89 16.13
N PHE A 13 4.70 4.82 15.65
CA PHE A 13 5.68 4.55 14.61
C PHE A 13 6.81 3.66 15.15
N LYS A 14 7.04 2.51 14.52
CA LYS A 14 8.10 1.58 14.91
C LYS A 14 9.35 1.76 14.05
N ARG A 15 9.19 1.86 12.73
CA ARG A 15 10.30 1.97 11.79
C ARG A 15 9.85 2.50 10.44
N LYS A 16 10.66 3.33 9.79
CA LYS A 16 10.50 3.64 8.36
C LYS A 16 10.97 2.48 7.49
N LEU A 17 10.09 1.93 6.66
CA LEU A 17 10.37 0.81 5.77
C LEU A 17 10.93 1.28 4.42
N PHE A 18 10.39 2.36 3.88
CA PHE A 18 10.78 2.89 2.57
C PHE A 18 10.46 4.38 2.46
N SER A 19 11.16 5.08 1.58
CA SER A 19 10.97 6.49 1.30
C SER A 19 11.23 6.72 -0.20
N SER A 20 10.35 7.47 -0.85
CA SER A 20 10.48 7.92 -2.23
C SER A 20 10.00 9.36 -2.37
N GLU A 21 10.16 9.94 -3.57
CA GLU A 21 9.64 11.27 -3.91
C GLU A 21 8.10 11.37 -3.86
N PHE A 22 7.39 10.24 -3.80
CA PHE A 22 5.92 10.19 -3.85
C PHE A 22 5.28 9.77 -2.52
N SER A 23 6.01 9.01 -1.69
CA SER A 23 5.45 8.42 -0.49
C SER A 23 6.51 7.97 0.51
N GLU A 24 6.13 7.92 1.78
CA GLU A 24 6.86 7.19 2.81
C GLU A 24 6.04 6.02 3.36
N ILE A 25 6.73 4.90 3.59
CA ILE A 25 6.14 3.67 4.11
C ILE A 25 6.71 3.42 5.49
N PHE A 26 5.83 3.27 6.47
CA PHE A 26 6.17 3.03 7.86
C PHE A 26 5.58 1.70 8.34
N LEU A 27 6.30 1.07 9.25
CA LEU A 27 5.77 0.05 10.14
C LEU A 27 5.23 0.77 11.37
N VAL A 28 3.94 0.63 11.61
CA VAL A 28 3.25 1.27 12.74
C VAL A 28 2.49 0.24 13.56
N HIS A 29 2.18 0.59 14.79
CA HIS A 29 1.39 -0.21 15.70
C HIS A 29 0.13 0.59 16.08
N ILE A 30 -1.04 0.02 15.82
CA ILE A 30 -2.36 0.63 16.05
C ILE A 30 -3.24 -0.45 16.67
N HIS A 31 -3.93 -0.16 17.79
CA HIS A 31 -4.83 -1.09 18.50
C HIS A 31 -4.27 -2.53 18.65
N ASN A 32 -3.04 -2.68 19.15
CA ASN A 32 -2.35 -3.98 19.31
C ASN A 32 -2.04 -4.75 18.02
N LYS A 33 -2.09 -4.07 16.87
CA LYS A 33 -1.85 -4.66 15.55
C LYS A 33 -0.73 -3.93 14.84
N ILE A 34 0.23 -4.70 14.34
CA ILE A 34 1.30 -4.19 13.48
C ILE A 34 0.75 -4.07 12.05
N CYS A 35 0.83 -2.88 11.48
CA CYS A 35 0.40 -2.60 10.12
C CYS A 35 1.42 -1.76 9.36
N VAL A 36 1.24 -1.71 8.05
CA VAL A 36 1.99 -0.85 7.15
C VAL A 36 1.15 0.41 6.91
N MET A 37 1.74 1.56 7.21
CA MET A 37 1.18 2.86 6.89
C MET A 37 1.94 3.44 5.72
N LYS A 38 1.27 3.62 4.59
CA LYS A 38 1.85 4.28 3.41
C LYS A 38 1.24 5.65 3.25
N VAL A 39 2.06 6.67 3.43
CA VAL A 39 1.70 8.09 3.43
C VAL A 39 2.10 8.69 2.09
N HIS A 40 1.16 9.38 1.44
CA HIS A 40 1.34 9.99 0.12
C HIS A 40 1.36 11.50 0.24
N HIS A 41 2.21 12.13 -0.58
CA HIS A 41 2.10 13.56 -0.84
C HIS A 41 0.75 13.84 -1.52
N ASP A 42 0.09 14.92 -1.13
CA ASP A 42 -1.09 15.41 -1.83
C ASP A 42 -0.73 16.62 -2.69
N ASN A 43 -0.15 16.32 -3.85
CA ASN A 43 0.22 17.33 -4.84
C ASN A 43 -0.97 17.81 -5.69
N GLY A 44 -2.19 17.34 -5.39
CA GLY A 44 -3.35 17.52 -6.27
C GLY A 44 -3.22 16.71 -7.57
N PRO A 45 -4.16 16.90 -8.51
CA PRO A 45 -4.11 16.22 -9.80
C PRO A 45 -2.91 16.68 -10.64
N VAL A 46 -2.17 15.71 -11.19
CA VAL A 46 -1.04 15.95 -12.07
C VAL A 46 -1.55 16.43 -13.43
N GLN A 47 -0.93 17.50 -13.95
CA GLN A 47 -1.24 18.05 -15.27
C GLN A 47 -0.01 17.98 -16.20
N PRO A 48 -0.19 17.73 -17.51
CA PRO A 48 -1.47 17.54 -18.19
C PRO A 48 -2.03 16.12 -18.02
N ALA A 49 -3.32 16.01 -17.69
CA ALA A 49 -4.06 14.75 -17.71
C ALA A 49 -5.49 14.98 -18.24
N PRO A 50 -6.12 13.98 -18.88
CA PRO A 50 -7.53 14.06 -19.24
C PRO A 50 -8.39 14.36 -17.99
N PRO A 51 -9.42 15.22 -18.07
CA PRO A 51 -10.24 15.60 -16.92
C PRO A 51 -10.86 14.42 -16.16
N GLU A 52 -11.20 13.34 -16.87
CA GLU A 52 -11.75 12.10 -16.34
C GLU A 52 -10.71 11.19 -15.66
N ARG A 53 -9.40 11.46 -15.82
CA ARG A 53 -8.34 10.61 -15.27
C ARG A 53 -7.97 11.08 -13.87
N GLU A 54 -8.26 10.22 -12.88
CA GLU A 54 -7.69 10.38 -11.55
C GLU A 54 -6.16 10.20 -11.59
N THR A 55 -5.44 11.14 -10.98
CA THR A 55 -3.97 11.19 -10.94
C THR A 55 -3.43 11.33 -9.53
N ASN A 56 -4.27 11.62 -8.55
CA ASN A 56 -3.90 11.61 -7.16
C ASN A 56 -3.59 10.16 -6.73
N LEU A 57 -2.34 9.94 -6.31
CA LEU A 57 -1.84 8.61 -5.97
C LEU A 57 -2.63 7.95 -4.83
N HIS A 58 -2.99 8.71 -3.79
CA HIS A 58 -3.78 8.20 -2.67
C HIS A 58 -5.19 7.79 -3.12
N ILE A 59 -5.84 8.58 -3.98
CA ILE A 59 -7.18 8.27 -4.49
C ILE A 59 -7.13 7.02 -5.39
N CYS A 60 -6.19 6.96 -6.32
CA CYS A 60 -5.95 5.79 -7.18
C CYS A 60 -5.74 4.51 -6.36
N GLU A 61 -4.78 4.54 -5.43
CA GLU A 61 -4.40 3.34 -4.66
C GLU A 61 -5.51 2.91 -3.69
N SER A 62 -6.15 3.85 -2.98
CA SER A 62 -7.25 3.50 -2.08
C SER A 62 -8.47 2.97 -2.85
N THR A 63 -8.76 3.51 -4.04
CA THR A 63 -9.85 3.02 -4.91
C THR A 63 -9.53 1.62 -5.43
N ALA A 64 -8.29 1.37 -5.86
CA ALA A 64 -7.84 0.05 -6.26
C ALA A 64 -8.00 -0.97 -5.12
N TYR A 65 -7.54 -0.67 -3.91
CA TYR A 65 -7.70 -1.58 -2.76
C TYR A 65 -9.16 -1.83 -2.37
N ARG A 66 -10.03 -0.81 -2.41
CA ARG A 66 -11.47 -1.01 -2.19
C ARG A 66 -12.08 -1.96 -3.23
N GLN A 67 -11.67 -1.84 -4.48
CA GLN A 67 -12.13 -2.72 -5.56
C GLN A 67 -11.57 -4.15 -5.39
N LEU A 68 -10.28 -4.30 -5.04
CA LEU A 68 -9.67 -5.60 -4.70
C LEU A 68 -10.37 -6.29 -3.53
N MET A 69 -10.78 -5.53 -2.50
CA MET A 69 -11.57 -6.05 -1.38
C MET A 69 -12.94 -6.55 -1.81
N LYS A 70 -13.66 -5.79 -2.65
CA LYS A 70 -14.98 -6.21 -3.17
C LYS A 70 -14.92 -7.53 -3.93
N HIS A 71 -13.82 -7.80 -4.64
CA HIS A 71 -13.59 -9.06 -5.35
C HIS A 71 -12.90 -10.14 -4.50
N SER A 72 -12.78 -9.94 -3.18
CA SER A 72 -12.18 -10.90 -2.23
C SER A 72 -10.70 -11.24 -2.47
N LEU A 73 -9.96 -10.43 -3.23
CA LEU A 73 -8.52 -10.68 -3.49
C LEU A 73 -7.67 -10.51 -2.23
N CYS A 74 -8.04 -9.56 -1.35
CA CYS A 74 -7.41 -9.39 -0.04
C CYS A 74 -7.60 -10.64 0.86
N ASN A 75 -8.82 -11.16 0.92
CA ASN A 75 -9.16 -12.33 1.74
C ASN A 75 -8.46 -13.61 1.24
N ARG A 76 -8.28 -13.73 -0.07
CA ARG A 76 -7.55 -14.82 -0.73
C ARG A 76 -6.04 -14.70 -0.61
N GLY A 77 -5.54 -13.59 -0.04
CA GLY A 77 -4.11 -13.37 0.17
C GLY A 77 -3.30 -13.04 -1.09
N ILE A 78 -3.97 -12.75 -2.21
CA ILE A 78 -3.35 -12.38 -3.50
C ILE A 78 -2.71 -10.99 -3.41
N VAL A 79 -3.32 -10.11 -2.63
CA VAL A 79 -2.80 -8.76 -2.33
C VAL A 79 -2.83 -8.55 -0.82
N PRO A 80 -2.06 -7.59 -0.26
CA PRO A 80 -2.13 -7.26 1.14
C PRO A 80 -3.56 -6.90 1.57
N GLN A 81 -3.96 -7.34 2.76
CA GLN A 81 -5.26 -6.95 3.32
C GLN A 81 -5.28 -5.43 3.52
N PHE A 82 -6.27 -4.78 2.90
CA PHE A 82 -6.55 -3.37 3.12
C PHE A 82 -7.34 -3.20 4.42
N TYR A 83 -6.91 -2.23 5.23
CA TYR A 83 -7.58 -1.88 6.48
C TYR A 83 -8.42 -0.63 6.30
N GLU A 84 -7.78 0.52 6.14
CA GLU A 84 -8.47 1.80 6.08
C GLU A 84 -7.68 2.89 5.34
N THR A 85 -8.34 4.02 5.09
CA THR A 85 -7.69 5.28 4.67
C THR A 85 -7.72 6.34 5.76
N MET A 86 -6.64 7.10 5.88
CA MET A 86 -6.58 8.34 6.65
C MET A 86 -6.39 9.51 5.67
N LYS A 87 -7.30 10.48 5.69
CA LYS A 87 -7.28 11.60 4.75
C LYS A 87 -6.87 12.88 5.45
N GLN A 88 -6.17 13.75 4.72
CA GLN A 88 -5.82 15.11 5.15
C GLN A 88 -5.26 15.16 6.58
N MET A 89 -4.19 14.41 6.80
CA MET A 89 -3.61 14.22 8.12
C MET A 89 -2.95 15.50 8.64
N ASP A 90 -3.33 15.95 9.84
CA ASP A 90 -2.66 17.07 10.50
C ASP A 90 -1.26 16.66 10.98
N LEU A 91 -0.24 17.19 10.32
CA LEU A 91 1.18 16.91 10.55
C LEU A 91 1.67 17.26 11.95
N SER A 92 0.98 18.15 12.68
CA SER A 92 1.35 18.54 14.04
C SER A 92 1.38 17.34 15.00
N HIS A 93 0.48 16.37 14.80
CA HIS A 93 0.33 15.18 15.64
C HIS A 93 1.33 14.06 15.31
N TYR A 94 2.01 14.12 14.17
CA TYR A 94 2.84 13.02 13.66
C TYR A 94 4.34 13.35 13.60
N GLN A 95 4.75 14.45 14.22
CA GLN A 95 6.17 14.78 14.34
C GLN A 95 6.87 13.88 15.37
N PRO A 96 8.13 13.47 15.12
CA PRO A 96 9.00 13.88 14.02
C PRO A 96 8.94 12.97 12.77
N HIS A 97 7.99 12.05 12.68
CA HIS A 97 8.02 10.99 11.68
C HIS A 97 7.63 11.46 10.27
N LEU A 98 6.70 12.40 10.15
CA LEU A 98 6.19 12.92 8.87
C LEU A 98 6.86 14.22 8.41
N LYS A 99 8.14 14.42 8.75
CA LYS A 99 8.89 15.65 8.41
C LYS A 99 8.97 15.94 6.91
N MET A 100 8.99 14.91 6.06
CA MET A 100 9.11 15.09 4.61
C MET A 100 7.92 15.85 3.98
N PHE A 101 6.76 15.81 4.65
CA PHE A 101 5.50 16.38 4.14
C PHE A 101 5.27 17.82 4.64
N LEU A 102 6.15 18.38 5.47
CA LEU A 102 5.96 19.70 6.10
C LEU A 102 5.82 20.85 5.09
N ASN A 103 6.41 20.70 3.91
CA ASN A 103 6.39 21.71 2.85
C ASN A 103 5.33 21.42 1.78
N ASP A 104 4.52 20.38 1.95
CA ASP A 104 3.46 20.05 1.00
C ASP A 104 2.39 21.14 1.04
N LYS A 105 1.84 21.46 -0.13
CA LYS A 105 0.74 22.43 -0.25
C LYS A 105 -0.53 21.95 0.45
N ASN A 106 -0.82 20.65 0.36
CA ASN A 106 -1.99 20.04 0.98
C ASN A 106 -1.54 18.99 2.00
N PRO A 107 -2.34 18.73 3.06
CA PRO A 107 -1.99 17.72 4.04
C PRO A 107 -1.94 16.31 3.42
N PRO A 108 -0.96 15.47 3.80
CA PRO A 108 -0.81 14.15 3.20
C PRO A 108 -1.95 13.21 3.61
N SER A 109 -2.10 12.13 2.85
CA SER A 109 -3.10 11.08 3.11
C SER A 109 -2.45 9.70 3.10
N ALA A 110 -2.92 8.81 3.97
CA ALA A 110 -2.34 7.49 4.17
C ALA A 110 -3.34 6.35 3.92
N ILE A 111 -2.80 5.20 3.52
CA ILE A 111 -3.52 3.94 3.55
C ILE A 111 -2.87 3.01 4.59
N LEU A 112 -3.70 2.17 5.21
CA LEU A 112 -3.28 1.16 6.17
C LEU A 112 -3.45 -0.23 5.57
N LEU A 113 -2.37 -0.99 5.57
CA LEU A 113 -2.29 -2.33 5.00
C LEU A 113 -1.77 -3.33 6.02
N LYS A 114 -2.09 -4.61 5.81
CA LYS A 114 -1.52 -5.71 6.58
C LYS A 114 -0.01 -5.76 6.42
N TYR A 115 0.69 -5.75 7.55
CA TYR A 115 2.09 -6.12 7.56
C TYR A 115 2.22 -7.63 7.36
N ILE A 116 2.98 -8.04 6.36
CA ILE A 116 3.32 -9.44 6.12
C ILE A 116 4.82 -9.60 6.44
N PRO A 117 5.17 -10.31 7.52
CA PRO A 117 6.57 -10.47 7.91
C PRO A 117 7.31 -11.35 6.91
N LYS A 118 8.63 -11.13 6.80
CA LYS A 118 9.53 -11.96 5.98
C LYS A 118 9.21 -11.98 4.48
N MET A 119 8.53 -10.96 3.97
CA MET A 119 8.43 -10.73 2.53
C MET A 119 9.81 -10.50 1.92
N LYS A 120 10.03 -11.00 0.70
CA LYS A 120 11.21 -10.74 -0.11
C LYS A 120 10.81 -10.39 -1.52
N MET A 121 11.56 -9.48 -2.13
CA MET A 121 11.50 -9.25 -3.57
C MET A 121 11.95 -10.51 -4.31
N ILE A 122 11.29 -10.76 -5.43
CA ILE A 122 11.71 -11.76 -6.41
C ILE A 122 12.88 -11.19 -7.22
N TYR A 123 13.87 -12.02 -7.47
CA TYR A 123 15.03 -11.73 -8.31
C TYR A 123 15.23 -12.84 -9.33
N PRO A 124 15.85 -12.56 -10.49
CA PRO A 124 16.09 -13.59 -11.49
C PRO A 124 16.83 -14.83 -10.96
N HIS A 125 17.75 -14.64 -10.02
CA HIS A 125 18.54 -15.73 -9.43
C HIS A 125 17.79 -16.59 -8.39
N ASN A 126 16.63 -16.13 -7.91
CA ASN A 126 15.81 -16.87 -6.95
C ASN A 126 14.44 -17.27 -7.52
N PHE A 127 14.14 -16.91 -8.77
CA PHE A 127 12.87 -17.17 -9.41
C PHE A 127 12.64 -18.66 -9.68
N THR A 128 11.44 -19.15 -9.37
CA THR A 128 10.99 -20.50 -9.74
C THR A 128 9.80 -20.41 -10.69
N LYS A 129 9.56 -21.49 -11.44
CA LYS A 129 8.43 -21.56 -12.38
C LYS A 129 7.10 -21.42 -11.66
N GLU A 130 6.98 -22.04 -10.49
CA GLU A 130 5.77 -22.05 -9.65
C GLU A 130 5.41 -20.63 -9.17
N TRP A 131 6.42 -19.83 -8.80
CA TRP A 131 6.19 -18.43 -8.46
C TRP A 131 5.78 -17.60 -9.67
N GLY A 132 6.36 -17.89 -10.85
CA GLY A 132 5.92 -17.27 -12.10
C GLY A 132 4.45 -17.52 -12.40
N GLU A 133 4.02 -18.77 -12.29
CA GLU A 133 2.62 -19.16 -12.51
C GLU A 133 1.70 -18.50 -11.48
N ALA A 134 2.07 -18.50 -10.20
CA ALA A 134 1.30 -17.83 -9.14
C ALA A 134 1.17 -16.31 -9.37
N LEU A 135 2.25 -15.63 -9.79
CA LEU A 135 2.21 -14.20 -10.15
C LEU A 135 1.25 -13.94 -11.32
N ILE A 136 1.35 -14.75 -12.39
CA ILE A 136 0.48 -14.63 -13.56
C ILE A 136 -0.98 -14.81 -13.14
N CYS A 137 -1.28 -15.84 -12.34
CA CYS A 137 -2.62 -16.05 -11.80
C CYS A 137 -3.08 -14.86 -10.95
N GLY A 138 -2.23 -14.33 -10.07
CA GLY A 138 -2.55 -13.15 -9.25
C GLY A 138 -2.90 -11.92 -10.10
N ILE A 139 -2.12 -11.64 -11.13
CA ILE A 139 -2.38 -10.53 -12.07
C ILE A 139 -3.69 -10.75 -12.84
N GLN A 140 -3.96 -11.97 -13.30
CA GLN A 140 -5.22 -12.30 -13.96
C GLN A 140 -6.42 -12.06 -13.03
N GLU A 141 -6.31 -12.39 -11.75
CA GLU A 141 -7.35 -12.09 -10.75
C GLU A 141 -7.53 -10.58 -10.56
N ILE A 142 -6.45 -9.80 -10.54
CA ILE A 142 -6.51 -8.33 -10.48
C ILE A 142 -7.25 -7.79 -11.71
N HIS A 143 -6.96 -8.32 -12.90
CA HIS A 143 -7.66 -7.94 -14.13
C HIS A 143 -9.15 -8.34 -14.10
N ARG A 144 -9.49 -9.52 -13.54
CA ARG A 144 -10.90 -9.92 -13.31
C ARG A 144 -11.63 -9.00 -12.35
N ALA A 145 -10.92 -8.32 -11.46
CA ALA A 145 -11.46 -7.27 -10.59
C ALA A 145 -11.58 -5.89 -11.29
N LEU A 146 -11.33 -5.83 -12.60
CA LEU A 146 -11.35 -4.62 -13.44
C LEU A 146 -10.29 -3.59 -13.06
N ILE A 147 -9.13 -4.05 -12.57
CA ILE A 147 -8.00 -3.21 -12.19
C ILE A 147 -6.82 -3.55 -13.09
N LEU A 148 -6.09 -2.52 -13.52
CA LEU A 148 -4.80 -2.67 -14.18
C LEU A 148 -3.68 -2.24 -13.21
N HIS A 149 -2.71 -3.13 -12.96
CA HIS A 149 -1.66 -2.85 -11.96
C HIS A 149 -0.64 -1.80 -12.44
N CYS A 150 -0.35 -1.70 -13.74
CA CYS A 150 0.53 -0.68 -14.37
C CYS A 150 2.01 -0.63 -13.92
N ASP A 151 2.45 -1.34 -12.88
CA ASP A 151 3.85 -1.36 -12.40
C ASP A 151 4.26 -2.76 -11.91
N VAL A 152 4.06 -3.76 -12.77
CA VAL A 152 4.31 -5.18 -12.47
C VAL A 152 5.81 -5.51 -12.57
N LYS A 153 6.62 -4.82 -11.77
CA LYS A 153 8.08 -4.97 -11.72
C LYS A 153 8.48 -5.83 -10.52
N PRO A 154 9.64 -6.52 -10.57
CA PRO A 154 10.06 -7.42 -9.49
C PRO A 154 10.09 -6.80 -8.08
N ARG A 155 10.33 -5.48 -7.97
CA ARG A 155 10.29 -4.76 -6.69
C ARG A 155 8.90 -4.73 -6.02
N ASN A 156 7.83 -4.93 -6.79
CA ASN A 156 6.44 -4.94 -6.34
C ASN A 156 5.87 -6.37 -6.33
N MET A 157 6.70 -7.38 -6.61
CA MET A 157 6.32 -8.79 -6.59
C MET A 157 7.06 -9.48 -5.45
N MET A 158 6.31 -9.97 -4.48
CA MET A 158 6.86 -10.38 -3.21
C MET A 158 6.50 -11.82 -2.89
N ILE A 159 7.48 -12.57 -2.40
CA ILE A 159 7.29 -13.92 -1.86
C ILE A 159 7.37 -13.88 -0.34
N VAL A 160 6.72 -14.82 0.34
CA VAL A 160 6.81 -14.96 1.79
C VAL A 160 7.79 -16.10 2.13
N ARG A 161 8.86 -15.80 2.87
CA ARG A 161 9.77 -16.87 3.33
C ARG A 161 8.98 -17.86 4.21
N ASN A 162 9.13 -19.16 3.92
CA ASN A 162 8.49 -20.29 4.58
C ASN A 162 7.02 -20.54 4.20
N ASP A 163 6.52 -19.82 3.19
CA ASP A 163 5.22 -20.09 2.57
C ASP A 163 5.40 -19.94 1.05
N PRO A 164 6.02 -20.93 0.40
CA PRO A 164 6.44 -20.82 -1.01
C PRO A 164 5.24 -20.74 -1.97
N GLU A 165 4.04 -21.10 -1.55
CA GLU A 165 2.81 -20.97 -2.34
C GLU A 165 2.25 -19.55 -2.28
N ARG A 166 2.66 -18.75 -1.28
CA ARG A 166 2.18 -17.38 -1.10
C ARG A 166 3.03 -16.36 -1.83
N VAL A 167 2.44 -15.84 -2.89
CA VAL A 167 2.95 -14.70 -3.66
C VAL A 167 1.99 -13.52 -3.51
N VAL A 168 2.55 -12.32 -3.31
CA VAL A 168 1.84 -11.06 -3.02
C VAL A 168 2.35 -9.95 -3.93
#